data_AF-A0A1Q6UDB2-F1
#
_entry.id   AF-A0A1Q6UDB2-F1
#
_cell.length_a   1.000
_cell.length_b   1.000
_cell.length_c   1.000
_cell.angle_alpha   90.00
_cell.angle_beta   90.00
_cell.angle_gamma   90.00
#
_symmetry.space_group_name_H-M   'P 1'
#
loop_
_entity.id
_entity.type
_entity.pdbx_description
1 polymer ?
#
loop_
_entity_poly.entity_id
_entity_poly.type
_entity_poly.pdbx_seq_one_letter_code
_entity_poly.pdbx_strand_id
1 'polypeptide(L)'
;MLDRPDKTEDYWEARNMTGSFLEERLKKHKGFSWIRVEPMFPKFDDMSFAYKNKIFSVLIDVGYSKNENLTTQEKDRFIKECTTHNLIPCIFPIKNKKTLLSLPDDEWNLYDIRTNELVNPLVVATDEKVMMSDYEFNNMAVSIVKDYIRKEKMKFESYCDIIGIYPQIWFKDENDEMSWIYVIYSTNGKFSNVSKELDKLITGMPQFNGYIAQVGLACAEKDGPYRGAGFYIKFNGIEKIYSAHRDTGHGYGIEIKIK
;
A
#
# COMPACT_ATOMS: atom_id res chain seq x y z
N MET A 1 -5.14 -9.45 -16.78
CA MET A 1 -4.47 -8.17 -16.48
C MET A 1 -5.54 -7.31 -15.84
N LEU A 2 -5.47 -7.03 -14.53
CA LEU A 2 -6.41 -6.08 -13.91
C LEU A 2 -6.09 -4.73 -14.53
N ASP A 3 -6.96 -4.28 -15.44
CA ASP A 3 -6.78 -3.03 -16.16
C ASP A 3 -6.49 -1.92 -15.15
N ARG A 4 -5.38 -1.21 -15.39
CA ARG A 4 -5.17 0.10 -14.79
C ARG A 4 -6.23 0.98 -15.47
N PRO A 5 -7.30 1.44 -14.81
CA PRO A 5 -8.15 2.41 -15.45
C PRO A 5 -7.26 3.60 -15.81
N ASP A 6 -7.22 3.98 -17.09
CA ASP A 6 -6.53 5.18 -17.54
C ASP A 6 -7.18 6.36 -16.84
N LYS A 7 -6.63 6.73 -15.68
CA LYS A 7 -7.13 7.85 -14.90
C LYS A 7 -6.66 9.12 -15.61
N THR A 8 -7.62 9.99 -15.88
CA THR A 8 -7.44 11.25 -16.61
C THR A 8 -6.39 12.14 -15.94
N GLU A 9 -5.81 13.08 -16.70
CA GLU A 9 -4.93 14.12 -16.16
C GLU A 9 -5.55 14.84 -14.94
N ASP A 10 -6.87 15.06 -15.00
CA ASP A 10 -7.65 15.66 -13.91
C ASP A 10 -7.58 14.84 -12.61
N TYR A 11 -7.60 13.51 -12.68
CA TYR A 11 -7.46 12.68 -11.48
C TYR A 11 -6.07 12.81 -10.87
N TRP A 12 -5.03 12.85 -11.71
CA TRP A 12 -3.66 13.00 -11.24
C TRP A 12 -3.43 14.36 -10.59
N GLU A 13 -3.97 15.43 -11.18
CA GLU A 13 -3.97 16.74 -10.57
C GLU A 13 -4.73 16.71 -9.24
N ALA A 14 -5.95 16.18 -9.22
CA ALA A 14 -6.79 16.06 -8.04
C ALA A 14 -6.06 15.34 -6.90
N ARG A 15 -5.41 14.21 -7.21
CA ARG A 15 -4.64 13.42 -6.26
C ARG A 15 -3.46 14.18 -5.66
N ASN A 16 -2.68 14.84 -6.51
CA ASN A 16 -1.53 15.62 -6.05
C ASN A 16 -1.97 16.81 -5.19
N MET A 17 -3.09 17.44 -5.55
CA MET A 17 -3.70 18.51 -4.74
C MET A 17 -4.18 18.00 -3.38
N THR A 18 -4.89 16.86 -3.33
CA THR A 18 -5.31 16.25 -2.06
C THR A 18 -4.13 15.93 -1.16
N GLY A 19 -3.09 15.28 -1.70
CA GLY A 19 -1.89 14.93 -0.93
C GLY A 19 -1.21 16.18 -0.35
N SER A 20 -1.00 17.21 -1.18
CA SER A 20 -0.39 18.47 -0.76
C SER A 20 -1.24 19.19 0.28
N PHE A 21 -2.56 19.25 0.07
CA PHE A 21 -3.51 19.89 0.99
C PHE A 21 -3.49 19.27 2.38
N LEU A 22 -3.49 17.93 2.45
CA LEU A 22 -3.44 17.19 3.71
C LEU A 22 -2.07 17.33 4.38
N GLU A 23 -0.99 17.19 3.63
CA GLU A 23 0.37 17.30 4.15
C GLU A 23 0.66 18.70 4.71
N GLU A 24 0.27 19.76 4.01
CA GLU A 24 0.48 21.15 4.48
C GLU A 24 -0.20 21.45 5.81
N ARG A 25 -1.36 20.86 6.06
CA ARG A 25 -2.11 21.00 7.31
C ARG A 25 -1.57 20.08 8.40
N LEU A 26 -1.43 18.78 8.11
CA LEU A 26 -1.05 17.78 9.11
C LEU A 26 0.42 17.88 9.55
N LYS A 27 1.34 18.30 8.68
CA LYS A 27 2.76 18.46 9.06
C LYS A 27 2.98 19.50 10.15
N LYS A 28 2.02 20.40 10.38
CA LYS A 28 2.02 21.37 11.51
C LYS A 28 1.82 20.67 12.86
N HIS A 29 1.37 19.41 12.86
CA HIS A 29 1.06 18.61 14.04
C HIS A 29 1.98 17.39 14.14
N LYS A 30 2.46 17.09 15.36
CA LYS A 30 3.28 15.89 15.60
C LYS A 30 2.41 14.63 15.51
N GLY A 31 2.99 13.54 15.01
CA GLY A 31 2.31 12.25 14.92
C GLY A 31 1.59 11.99 13.60
N PHE A 32 1.79 12.84 12.59
CA PHE A 32 1.40 12.58 11.21
C PHE A 32 2.43 11.69 10.50
N SER A 33 1.98 10.71 9.72
CA SER A 33 2.79 9.99 8.76
C SER A 33 1.97 9.49 7.58
N TRP A 34 2.56 9.50 6.39
CA TRP A 34 2.00 8.78 5.24
C TRP A 34 2.16 7.28 5.46
N ILE A 35 1.08 6.53 5.29
CA ILE A 35 1.12 5.06 5.20
C ILE A 35 1.25 4.66 3.74
N ARG A 36 0.47 5.31 2.86
CA ARG A 36 0.50 5.04 1.42
C ARG A 36 0.24 6.30 0.61
N VAL A 37 1.21 6.67 -0.23
CA VAL A 37 1.14 7.87 -1.08
C VAL A 37 1.46 7.56 -2.54
N GLU A 38 1.96 6.38 -2.87
CA GLU A 38 2.19 5.97 -4.25
C GLU A 38 0.88 5.52 -4.92
N PRO A 39 0.65 5.92 -6.18
CA PRO A 39 -0.57 5.59 -6.89
C PRO A 39 -0.50 4.19 -7.52
N MET A 40 -0.68 3.17 -6.69
CA MET A 40 -0.49 1.78 -7.09
C MET A 40 -1.79 1.07 -7.37
N PHE A 41 -1.88 0.32 -8.47
CA PHE A 41 -3.08 -0.44 -8.85
C PHE A 41 -2.78 -1.92 -8.95
N PRO A 42 -3.76 -2.79 -8.63
CA PRO A 42 -5.09 -2.49 -8.06
C PRO A 42 -5.03 -2.00 -6.59
N LYS A 43 -6.01 -1.20 -6.18
CA LYS A 43 -6.13 -0.62 -4.82
C LYS A 43 -7.59 -0.49 -4.38
N PHE A 44 -7.83 -0.42 -3.07
CA PHE A 44 -9.16 -0.11 -2.53
C PHE A 44 -9.31 1.36 -2.13
N ASP A 45 -8.21 2.06 -1.83
CA ASP A 45 -8.13 3.48 -1.49
C ASP A 45 -7.19 4.24 -2.45
N ASP A 46 -7.17 5.57 -2.44
CA ASP A 46 -6.25 6.38 -3.25
C ASP A 46 -4.95 6.75 -2.56
N MET A 47 -5.03 6.92 -1.24
CA MET A 47 -3.93 7.19 -0.31
C MET A 47 -4.39 6.94 1.13
N SER A 48 -3.44 6.78 2.04
CA SER A 48 -3.73 6.66 3.46
C SER A 48 -2.65 7.30 4.33
N PHE A 49 -3.07 7.85 5.46
CA PHE A 49 -2.17 8.48 6.43
C PHE A 49 -2.58 8.12 7.85
N ALA A 50 -1.60 8.12 8.75
CA ALA A 50 -1.83 8.01 10.18
C ALA A 50 -1.75 9.39 10.83
N TYR A 51 -2.60 9.60 11.82
CA TYR A 51 -2.46 10.68 12.78
C TYR A 51 -2.81 10.14 14.18
N LYS A 52 -1.83 10.21 15.10
CA LYS A 52 -1.85 9.47 16.38
C LYS A 52 -2.12 7.98 16.14
N ASN A 53 -3.11 7.39 16.83
CA ASN A 53 -3.43 5.95 16.74
C ASN A 53 -4.54 5.63 15.72
N LYS A 54 -4.95 6.59 14.88
CA LYS A 54 -5.94 6.37 13.82
C LYS A 54 -5.28 6.45 12.44
N ILE A 55 -5.75 5.60 11.54
CA ILE A 55 -5.37 5.62 10.12
C ILE A 55 -6.59 6.03 9.33
N PHE A 56 -6.39 7.02 8.46
CA PHE A 56 -7.40 7.57 7.56
C PHE A 56 -7.09 7.04 6.17
N SER A 57 -8.06 6.32 5.60
CA SER A 57 -8.01 5.82 4.23
C SER A 57 -8.84 6.76 3.37
N VAL A 58 -8.31 7.23 2.24
CA VAL A 58 -8.92 8.32 1.47
C VAL A 58 -9.21 7.86 0.04
N LEU A 59 -10.46 8.00 -0.38
CA LEU A 59 -10.87 7.99 -1.79
C LEU A 59 -11.08 9.41 -2.30
N ILE A 60 -10.57 9.71 -3.48
CA ILE A 60 -10.74 11.00 -4.13
C ILE A 60 -11.92 10.91 -5.08
N ASP A 61 -12.90 11.79 -4.88
CA ASP A 61 -14.04 11.91 -5.78
C ASP A 61 -13.89 13.14 -6.68
N VAL A 62 -13.55 12.92 -7.96
CA VAL A 62 -13.26 13.97 -8.94
C VAL A 62 -14.55 14.42 -9.64
N GLY A 63 -15.33 15.29 -9.01
CA GLY A 63 -16.65 15.72 -9.46
C GLY A 63 -16.66 16.77 -10.58
N TYR A 64 -15.99 16.53 -11.72
CA TYR A 64 -16.06 17.39 -12.91
C TYR A 64 -17.14 16.98 -13.93
N SER A 65 -17.76 15.80 -13.79
CA SER A 65 -18.87 15.37 -14.63
C SER A 65 -20.04 14.91 -13.77
N LYS A 66 -21.27 15.07 -14.26
CA LYS A 66 -22.55 14.89 -13.54
C LYS A 66 -22.83 13.48 -12.98
N ASN A 67 -21.89 12.54 -13.06
CA ASN A 67 -22.07 11.17 -12.60
C ASN A 67 -21.16 10.91 -11.41
N GLU A 68 -21.70 10.30 -10.35
CA GLU A 68 -20.89 9.78 -9.24
C GLU A 68 -19.79 8.88 -9.81
N ASN A 69 -18.52 9.23 -9.62
CA ASN A 69 -17.41 8.50 -10.24
C ASN A 69 -17.16 7.13 -9.61
N LEU A 70 -17.66 6.91 -8.40
CA LEU A 70 -17.51 5.68 -7.64
C LEU A 70 -18.79 4.86 -7.73
N THR A 71 -18.69 3.65 -8.28
CA THR A 71 -19.78 2.68 -8.28
C THR A 71 -20.13 2.24 -6.85
N THR A 72 -21.36 1.79 -6.62
CA THR A 72 -21.78 1.23 -5.32
C THR A 72 -20.84 0.10 -4.87
N GLN A 73 -20.40 -0.75 -5.80
CA GLN A 73 -19.48 -1.85 -5.50
C GLN A 73 -18.11 -1.35 -5.00
N GLU A 74 -17.58 -0.27 -5.57
CA GLU A 74 -16.32 0.33 -5.12
C GLU A 74 -16.47 0.94 -3.72
N LYS A 75 -17.57 1.65 -3.47
CA LYS A 75 -17.88 2.21 -2.15
C LYS A 75 -18.01 1.12 -1.09
N ASP A 76 -18.78 0.07 -1.38
CA ASP A 76 -18.99 -1.06 -0.46
C ASP A 76 -17.69 -1.80 -0.16
N ARG A 77 -16.86 -2.05 -1.18
CA ARG A 77 -15.54 -2.65 -0.99
C ARG A 77 -14.66 -1.77 -0.12
N PHE A 78 -14.59 -0.47 -0.40
CA PHE A 78 -13.80 0.47 0.38
C PHE A 78 -14.22 0.51 1.86
N ILE A 79 -15.52 0.59 2.13
CA ILE A 79 -16.07 0.56 3.50
C ILE A 79 -15.72 -0.76 4.19
N LYS A 80 -15.87 -1.89 3.50
CA LYS A 80 -15.57 -3.21 4.03
C LYS A 80 -14.09 -3.34 4.42
N GLU A 81 -13.17 -2.97 3.53
CA GLU A 81 -11.73 -3.04 3.80
C GLU A 81 -11.36 -2.11 4.96
N CYS A 82 -11.85 -0.87 4.97
CA CYS A 82 -11.58 0.07 6.07
C CYS A 82 -12.11 -0.45 7.41
N THR A 83 -13.32 -1.01 7.44
CA THR A 83 -13.90 -1.57 8.67
C THR A 83 -13.10 -2.77 9.17
N THR A 84 -12.72 -3.67 8.26
CA THR A 84 -11.94 -4.88 8.57
C THR A 84 -10.57 -4.54 9.17
N HIS A 85 -9.95 -3.46 8.70
CA HIS A 85 -8.60 -3.02 9.11
C HIS A 85 -8.60 -1.86 10.10
N ASN A 86 -9.76 -1.50 10.65
CA ASN A 86 -9.92 -0.39 11.60
C ASN A 86 -9.30 0.93 11.08
N LEU A 87 -9.62 1.24 9.83
CA LEU A 87 -9.29 2.49 9.14
C LEU A 87 -10.54 3.38 9.10
N ILE A 88 -10.35 4.70 9.12
CA ILE A 88 -11.43 5.67 8.97
C ILE A 88 -11.65 5.89 7.46
N PRO A 89 -12.81 5.50 6.90
CA PRO A 89 -13.06 5.56 5.47
C PRO A 89 -13.49 6.97 5.05
N CYS A 90 -12.57 7.73 4.48
CA CYS A 90 -12.80 9.10 4.06
C CYS A 90 -13.02 9.21 2.54
N ILE A 91 -13.98 10.03 2.12
CA ILE A 91 -14.03 10.62 0.78
C ILE A 91 -13.47 12.02 0.86
N PHE A 92 -12.68 12.39 -0.16
CA PHE A 92 -12.18 13.72 -0.40
C PHE A 92 -12.73 14.24 -1.74
N PRO A 93 -13.79 15.07 -1.73
CA PRO A 93 -14.40 15.55 -2.95
C PRO A 93 -13.58 16.69 -3.57
N ILE A 94 -13.36 16.64 -4.87
CA ILE A 94 -12.72 17.70 -5.65
C ILE A 94 -13.70 18.17 -6.72
N LYS A 95 -14.32 19.32 -6.48
CA LYS A 95 -15.22 20.00 -7.42
C LYS A 95 -14.45 20.92 -8.37
N ASN A 96 -13.51 21.69 -7.83
CA ASN A 96 -12.53 22.47 -8.58
C ASN A 96 -11.39 22.92 -7.66
N LYS A 97 -10.24 23.25 -8.25
CA LYS A 97 -9.01 23.68 -7.56
C LYS A 97 -9.20 24.95 -6.71
N LYS A 98 -9.95 25.93 -7.21
CA LYS A 98 -10.14 27.22 -6.51
C LYS A 98 -10.87 27.02 -5.19
N THR A 99 -11.90 26.18 -5.17
CA THR A 99 -12.67 25.87 -3.96
C THR A 99 -11.79 25.24 -2.90
N LEU A 100 -10.92 24.29 -3.28
CA LEU A 100 -10.03 23.63 -2.32
C LEU A 100 -9.02 24.61 -1.69
N LEU A 101 -8.44 25.51 -2.50
CA LEU A 101 -7.49 26.51 -2.03
C LEU A 101 -8.13 27.62 -1.18
N SER A 102 -9.44 27.82 -1.27
CA SER A 102 -10.18 28.80 -0.48
C SER A 102 -10.69 28.28 0.87
N LEU A 103 -10.54 26.98 1.15
CA LEU A 103 -11.02 26.42 2.40
C LEU A 103 -10.25 26.99 3.60
N PRO A 104 -10.93 27.30 4.71
CA PRO A 104 -10.29 27.65 5.97
C PRO A 104 -9.23 26.63 6.43
N ASP A 105 -8.31 27.07 7.28
CA ASP A 105 -7.22 26.23 7.79
C ASP A 105 -7.72 25.07 8.67
N ASP A 106 -8.89 25.24 9.31
CA ASP A 106 -9.53 24.25 10.18
C ASP A 106 -10.52 23.33 9.45
N GLU A 107 -10.73 23.52 8.14
CA GLU A 107 -11.54 22.67 7.30
C GLU A 107 -10.66 21.64 6.55
N TRP A 108 -11.08 20.37 6.63
CA TRP A 108 -10.26 19.23 6.16
C TRP A 108 -10.71 18.65 4.82
N ASN A 109 -11.93 19.00 4.37
CA ASN A 109 -12.55 18.42 3.17
C ASN A 109 -12.54 16.87 3.15
N LEU A 110 -12.55 16.25 4.33
CA LEU A 110 -12.66 14.82 4.52
C LEU A 110 -14.05 14.53 5.05
N TYR A 111 -14.73 13.56 4.45
CA TYR A 111 -16.06 13.13 4.85
C TYR A 111 -16.06 11.63 5.10
N ASP A 112 -16.65 11.17 6.20
CA ASP A 112 -16.85 9.74 6.40
C ASP A 112 -17.83 9.23 5.33
N ILE A 113 -17.39 8.28 4.49
CA ILE A 113 -18.21 7.78 3.38
C ILE A 113 -19.54 7.17 3.85
N ARG A 114 -19.63 6.72 5.10
CA ARG A 114 -20.80 6.03 5.66
C ARG A 114 -21.85 7.01 6.14
N THR A 115 -21.43 8.10 6.78
CA THR A 115 -22.32 9.07 7.42
C THR A 115 -22.44 10.39 6.64
N ASN A 116 -21.53 10.63 5.70
CA ASN A 116 -21.34 11.90 5.01
C ASN A 116 -21.06 13.09 5.96
N GLU A 117 -20.59 12.80 7.17
CA GLU A 117 -20.18 13.81 8.15
C GLU A 117 -18.72 14.21 7.94
N LEU A 118 -18.43 15.48 8.25
CA LEU A 118 -17.06 15.99 8.19
C LEU A 118 -16.16 15.28 9.20
N VAL A 119 -15.01 14.82 8.72
CA VAL A 119 -13.95 14.21 9.52
C VAL A 119 -12.86 15.23 9.75
N ASN A 120 -12.68 15.63 11.01
CA ASN A 120 -11.52 16.39 11.45
C ASN A 120 -10.52 15.42 12.11
N PRO A 121 -9.35 15.13 11.48
CA PRO A 121 -8.37 14.22 12.04
C PRO A 121 -7.90 14.61 13.45
N LEU A 122 -7.83 15.91 13.76
CA LEU A 122 -7.40 16.39 15.08
C LEU A 122 -8.40 16.10 16.19
N VAL A 123 -9.69 15.96 15.84
CA VAL A 123 -10.79 15.68 16.78
C VAL A 123 -11.03 14.17 16.88
N VAL A 124 -11.04 13.47 15.74
CA VAL A 124 -11.35 12.04 15.69
C VAL A 124 -10.20 11.16 16.21
N ALA A 125 -8.95 11.61 16.06
CA ALA A 125 -7.80 10.86 16.53
C ALA A 125 -7.64 10.94 18.06
N THR A 126 -7.79 9.79 18.70
CA THR A 126 -7.59 9.60 20.15
C THR A 126 -6.24 8.95 20.43
N ASP A 127 -5.81 9.02 21.70
CA ASP A 127 -4.62 8.30 22.20
C ASP A 127 -4.94 6.85 22.62
N GLU A 128 -6.15 6.39 22.33
CA GLU A 128 -6.58 5.01 22.56
C GLU A 128 -5.66 4.05 21.80
N LYS A 129 -5.18 3.00 22.48
CA LYS A 129 -4.36 1.97 21.85
C LYS A 129 -5.20 1.20 20.83
N VAL A 130 -4.71 1.15 19.60
CA VAL A 130 -5.34 0.41 18.51
C VAL A 130 -4.37 -0.66 18.02
N MET A 131 -4.81 -1.91 17.97
CA MET A 131 -4.00 -3.00 17.42
C MET A 131 -3.77 -2.78 15.92
N MET A 132 -2.56 -3.10 15.46
CA MET A 132 -2.24 -3.13 14.03
C MET A 132 -3.00 -4.26 13.34
N SER A 133 -3.44 -4.00 12.12
CA SER A 133 -4.08 -4.98 11.24
C SER A 133 -3.14 -5.46 10.13
N ASP A 134 -3.55 -6.48 9.38
CA ASP A 134 -2.78 -7.01 8.24
C ASP A 134 -2.44 -5.94 7.18
N TYR A 135 -3.27 -4.91 7.03
CA TYR A 135 -2.99 -3.77 6.16
C TYR A 135 -1.68 -3.07 6.55
N GLU A 136 -1.49 -2.84 7.84
CA GLU A 136 -0.32 -2.15 8.38
C GLU A 136 0.93 -3.04 8.31
N PHE A 137 0.80 -4.33 8.59
CA PHE A 137 1.92 -5.27 8.45
C PHE A 137 2.35 -5.46 6.99
N ASN A 138 1.39 -5.56 6.07
CA ASN A 138 1.67 -5.59 4.62
C ASN A 138 2.45 -4.35 4.20
N ASN A 139 1.95 -3.17 4.56
CA ASN A 139 2.58 -1.92 4.21
C ASN A 139 3.99 -1.79 4.80
N MET A 140 4.19 -2.19 6.06
CA MET A 140 5.50 -2.21 6.71
C MET A 140 6.48 -3.14 6.00
N ALA A 141 6.05 -4.37 5.68
CA ALA A 141 6.90 -5.34 5.00
C ALA A 141 7.27 -4.87 3.58
N VAL A 142 6.31 -4.36 2.81
CA VAL A 142 6.55 -3.78 1.48
C VAL A 142 7.52 -2.60 1.57
N SER A 143 7.39 -1.75 2.58
CA SER A 143 8.28 -0.59 2.78
C SER A 143 9.72 -1.02 3.06
N ILE A 144 9.93 -2.03 3.90
CA ILE A 144 11.25 -2.61 4.18
C ILE A 144 11.91 -3.11 2.88
N VAL A 145 11.16 -3.83 2.04
CA VAL A 145 11.69 -4.38 0.78
C VAL A 145 11.93 -3.27 -0.26
N LYS A 146 11.07 -2.24 -0.32
CA LYS A 146 11.31 -1.06 -1.18
C LYS A 146 12.58 -0.31 -0.78
N ASP A 147 12.83 -0.16 0.52
CA ASP A 147 14.04 0.49 1.00
C ASP A 147 15.29 -0.34 0.69
N TYR A 148 15.20 -1.67 0.70
CA TYR A 148 16.26 -2.54 0.20
C TYR A 148 16.51 -2.33 -1.30
N ILE A 149 15.47 -2.35 -2.13
CA ILE A 149 15.60 -2.11 -3.58
C ILE A 149 16.33 -0.79 -3.87
N ARG A 150 15.94 0.28 -3.16
CA ARG A 150 16.58 1.60 -3.27
C ARG A 150 18.05 1.57 -2.85
N LYS A 151 18.39 0.91 -1.73
CA LYS A 151 19.76 0.82 -1.22
C LYS A 151 20.68 0.03 -2.15
N GLU A 152 20.17 -1.04 -2.75
CA GLU A 152 20.86 -1.85 -3.76
C GLU A 152 20.87 -1.18 -5.15
N LYS A 153 20.38 0.07 -5.27
CA LYS A 153 20.35 0.84 -6.52
C LYS A 153 19.56 0.18 -7.65
N MET A 154 18.68 -0.76 -7.31
CA MET A 154 17.71 -1.33 -8.24
C MET A 154 16.57 -0.32 -8.48
N LYS A 155 15.92 -0.40 -9.64
CA LYS A 155 14.86 0.55 -9.99
C LYS A 155 13.50 0.01 -9.56
N PHE A 156 12.90 0.62 -8.54
CA PHE A 156 11.52 0.34 -8.17
C PHE A 156 10.55 0.78 -9.30
N GLU A 157 9.61 -0.09 -9.69
CA GLU A 157 8.63 0.19 -10.76
C GLU A 157 7.21 0.22 -10.22
N SER A 158 6.76 -0.85 -9.56
CA SER A 158 5.44 -0.88 -8.95
C SER A 158 5.33 -1.89 -7.80
N TYR A 159 4.20 -1.90 -7.09
CA TYR A 159 3.84 -2.93 -6.13
C TYR A 159 2.32 -3.10 -6.11
N CYS A 160 1.86 -4.26 -5.66
CA CYS A 160 0.48 -4.60 -5.40
C CYS A 160 0.42 -5.21 -4.01
N ASP A 161 -0.36 -4.61 -3.11
CA ASP A 161 -0.51 -5.01 -1.70
C ASP A 161 -1.95 -5.33 -1.36
N ILE A 162 -2.72 -5.87 -2.32
CA ILE A 162 -4.09 -6.32 -2.04
C ILE A 162 -4.06 -7.30 -0.87
N ILE A 163 -4.90 -7.02 0.12
CA ILE A 163 -5.12 -7.89 1.27
C ILE A 163 -5.64 -9.26 0.80
N GLY A 164 -5.08 -10.34 1.36
CA GLY A 164 -5.46 -11.72 1.03
C GLY A 164 -4.61 -12.36 -0.08
N ILE A 165 -3.68 -11.64 -0.69
CA ILE A 165 -2.60 -12.20 -1.52
C ILE A 165 -1.25 -11.76 -0.98
N TYR A 166 -0.19 -12.50 -1.31
CA TYR A 166 1.18 -12.04 -1.01
C TYR A 166 1.45 -10.73 -1.78
N PRO A 167 1.86 -9.65 -1.09
CA PRO A 167 2.23 -8.44 -1.80
C PRO A 167 3.31 -8.71 -2.83
N GLN A 168 3.21 -8.06 -3.98
CA GLN A 168 4.16 -8.19 -5.09
C GLN A 168 4.84 -6.84 -5.32
N ILE A 169 6.15 -6.83 -5.51
CA ILE A 169 6.90 -5.65 -5.95
C ILE A 169 7.51 -5.94 -7.31
N TRP A 170 7.33 -5.03 -8.26
CA TRP A 170 7.99 -5.00 -9.56
C TRP A 170 9.13 -4.02 -9.53
N PHE A 171 10.26 -4.43 -10.09
CA PHE A 171 11.48 -3.65 -10.13
C PHE A 171 12.28 -4.03 -11.37
N LYS A 172 13.25 -3.19 -11.73
CA LYS A 172 14.33 -3.58 -12.63
C LYS A 172 15.61 -3.82 -11.84
N ASP A 173 16.27 -4.93 -12.15
CA ASP A 173 17.53 -5.31 -11.55
C ASP A 173 18.71 -4.47 -12.09
N GLU A 174 19.93 -4.82 -11.70
CA GLU A 174 21.16 -4.16 -12.13
C GLU A 174 21.40 -4.19 -13.65
N ASN A 175 20.74 -5.11 -14.38
CA ASN A 175 20.82 -5.24 -15.83
C ASN A 175 19.66 -4.54 -16.56
N ASP A 176 18.87 -3.72 -15.84
CA ASP A 176 17.64 -3.09 -16.33
C ASP A 176 16.54 -4.12 -16.74
N GLU A 177 16.62 -5.36 -16.26
CA GLU A 177 15.62 -6.39 -16.55
C GLU A 177 14.45 -6.35 -15.57
N MET A 178 13.22 -6.36 -16.12
CA MET A 178 12.00 -6.40 -15.33
C MET A 178 11.90 -7.72 -14.54
N SER A 179 11.71 -7.58 -13.24
CA SER A 179 11.66 -8.66 -12.27
C SER A 179 10.56 -8.40 -11.24
N TRP A 180 10.15 -9.43 -10.51
CA TRP A 180 9.17 -9.28 -9.43
C TRP A 180 9.58 -10.01 -8.15
N ILE A 181 9.03 -9.55 -7.02
CA ILE A 181 9.30 -10.07 -5.68
C ILE A 181 7.98 -10.35 -4.98
N TYR A 182 7.78 -11.55 -4.44
CA TYR A 182 6.76 -11.79 -3.41
C TYR A 182 7.30 -11.35 -2.05
N VAL A 183 6.57 -10.46 -1.38
CA VAL A 183 6.86 -10.05 -0.02
C VAL A 183 6.05 -10.91 0.93
N ILE A 184 6.73 -11.53 1.89
CA ILE A 184 6.12 -12.43 2.86
C ILE A 184 6.54 -11.95 4.24
N TYR A 185 5.59 -11.75 5.14
CA TYR A 185 5.89 -11.32 6.50
C TYR A 185 5.41 -12.33 7.54
N SER A 186 5.98 -12.23 8.74
CA SER A 186 5.48 -12.89 9.95
C SER A 186 5.55 -11.92 11.12
N THR A 187 4.71 -12.12 12.13
CA THR A 187 4.64 -11.27 13.33
C THR A 187 5.33 -11.88 14.57
N ASN A 188 6.03 -13.01 14.39
CA ASN A 188 6.76 -13.71 15.46
C ASN A 188 8.28 -13.48 15.41
N GLY A 189 8.75 -12.56 14.57
CA GLY A 189 10.18 -12.25 14.36
C GLY A 189 10.98 -13.31 13.58
N LYS A 190 10.33 -14.36 13.07
CA LYS A 190 10.98 -15.43 12.29
C LYS A 190 10.55 -15.39 10.83
N PHE A 191 11.20 -16.18 10.00
CA PHE A 191 10.77 -16.35 8.61
C PHE A 191 9.64 -17.37 8.53
N SER A 192 8.73 -17.17 7.58
CA SER A 192 7.61 -18.06 7.33
C SER A 192 8.08 -19.32 6.59
N ASN A 193 7.47 -20.48 6.85
CA ASN A 193 7.80 -21.69 6.10
C ASN A 193 6.99 -21.75 4.79
N VAL A 194 7.55 -21.16 3.73
CA VAL A 194 6.81 -20.86 2.48
C VAL A 194 7.03 -21.87 1.36
N SER A 195 7.90 -22.87 1.56
CA SER A 195 8.37 -23.79 0.51
C SER A 195 7.26 -24.44 -0.32
N LYS A 196 6.16 -24.91 0.29
CA LYS A 196 5.06 -25.59 -0.41
C LYS A 196 4.11 -24.65 -1.17
N GLU A 197 4.10 -23.37 -0.84
CA GLU A 197 3.19 -22.39 -1.46
C GLU A 197 3.83 -21.70 -2.66
N LEU A 198 5.16 -21.57 -2.65
CA LEU A 198 5.93 -20.94 -3.73
C LEU A 198 5.80 -21.67 -5.07
N ASP A 199 5.78 -23.01 -5.07
CA ASP A 199 5.62 -23.80 -6.30
C ASP A 199 4.34 -23.46 -7.07
N LYS A 200 3.25 -23.15 -6.37
CA LYS A 200 1.98 -22.74 -6.99
C LYS A 200 2.07 -21.33 -7.57
N LEU A 201 2.79 -20.43 -6.90
CA LEU A 201 2.88 -19.02 -7.25
C LEU A 201 3.80 -18.75 -8.46
N ILE A 202 4.82 -19.60 -8.68
CA ILE A 202 5.78 -19.48 -9.80
C ILE A 202 5.11 -19.63 -11.17
N THR A 203 4.02 -20.40 -11.25
CA THR A 203 3.38 -20.78 -12.52
C THR A 203 2.70 -19.64 -13.29
N GLY A 204 2.52 -18.46 -12.68
CA GLY A 204 1.76 -17.36 -13.28
C GLY A 204 2.54 -16.39 -14.17
N MET A 205 3.87 -16.34 -14.10
CA MET A 205 4.68 -15.28 -14.74
C MET A 205 6.08 -15.73 -15.24
N PRO A 206 6.20 -16.85 -15.98
CA PRO A 206 7.49 -17.47 -16.30
C PRO A 206 8.47 -16.60 -17.10
N GLN A 207 8.01 -15.51 -17.70
CA GLN A 207 8.80 -14.61 -18.55
C GLN A 207 9.64 -13.57 -17.78
N PHE A 208 9.45 -13.43 -16.47
CA PHE A 208 10.19 -12.47 -15.63
C PHE A 208 10.98 -13.20 -14.55
N ASN A 209 12.10 -12.65 -14.09
CA ASN A 209 12.78 -13.25 -12.94
C ASN A 209 11.91 -13.08 -11.68
N GLY A 210 11.75 -14.16 -10.92
CA GLY A 210 10.97 -14.14 -9.68
C GLY A 210 11.83 -14.28 -8.44
N TYR A 211 11.49 -13.50 -7.43
CA TYR A 211 12.16 -13.46 -6.14
C TYR A 211 11.16 -13.54 -4.99
N ILE A 212 11.67 -13.84 -3.79
CA ILE A 212 10.93 -13.71 -2.54
C ILE A 212 11.71 -12.81 -1.59
N ALA A 213 10.98 -12.11 -0.72
CA ALA A 213 11.52 -11.31 0.37
C ALA A 213 10.79 -11.69 1.65
N GLN A 214 11.51 -12.22 2.64
CA GLN A 214 10.93 -12.63 3.91
C GLN A 214 11.24 -11.60 5.00
N VAL A 215 10.19 -11.08 5.66
CA VAL A 215 10.26 -10.05 6.69
C VAL A 215 9.70 -10.60 8.00
N GLY A 216 10.57 -10.88 8.97
CA GLY A 216 10.17 -11.22 10.33
C GLY A 216 9.99 -9.96 11.16
N LEU A 217 8.78 -9.68 11.62
CA LEU A 217 8.45 -8.57 12.49
C LEU A 217 8.25 -9.11 13.91
N ALA A 218 9.01 -8.63 14.88
CA ALA A 218 8.77 -8.91 16.30
C ALA A 218 8.43 -7.61 17.02
N CYS A 219 7.23 -7.51 17.59
CA CYS A 219 6.84 -6.35 18.38
C CYS A 219 7.80 -6.21 19.58
N ALA A 220 8.31 -4.99 19.79
CA ALA A 220 9.15 -4.68 20.94
C ALA A 220 8.35 -4.53 22.24
N GLU A 221 7.04 -4.32 22.14
CA GLU A 221 6.13 -4.15 23.27
C GLU A 221 5.53 -5.48 23.72
N LYS A 222 5.38 -5.65 25.05
CA LYS A 222 4.83 -6.86 25.65
C LYS A 222 3.32 -7.01 25.43
N ASP A 223 2.61 -5.89 25.37
CA ASP A 223 1.14 -5.88 25.36
C ASP A 223 0.56 -6.18 23.98
N GLY A 224 1.39 -6.19 22.93
CA GLY A 224 0.98 -6.50 21.57
C GLY A 224 1.40 -5.42 20.56
N PRO A 225 1.26 -5.71 19.25
CA PRO A 225 1.57 -4.77 18.18
C PRO A 225 0.50 -3.70 18.05
N TYR A 226 0.52 -2.72 18.95
CA TYR A 226 -0.32 -1.53 18.84
C TYR A 226 0.28 -0.54 17.83
N ARG A 227 -0.56 0.30 17.22
CA ARG A 227 -0.12 1.42 16.39
C ARG A 227 0.88 2.29 17.14
N GLY A 228 2.00 2.60 16.50
CA GLY A 228 3.11 3.32 17.09
C GLY A 228 4.13 2.45 17.84
N ALA A 229 3.88 1.15 18.01
CA ALA A 229 4.84 0.25 18.63
C ALA A 229 6.13 0.09 17.80
N GLY A 230 7.25 -0.06 18.50
CA GLY A 230 8.52 -0.42 17.88
C GLY A 230 8.56 -1.90 17.47
N PHE A 231 9.32 -2.21 16.42
CA PHE A 231 9.54 -3.58 15.96
C PHE A 231 11.02 -3.90 15.78
N TYR A 232 11.41 -5.10 16.18
CA TYR A 232 12.65 -5.72 15.74
C TYR A 232 12.39 -6.40 14.39
N ILE A 233 13.21 -6.04 13.40
CA ILE A 233 13.05 -6.49 12.02
C ILE A 233 14.13 -7.52 11.70
N LYS A 234 13.71 -8.69 11.22
CA LYS A 234 14.57 -9.68 10.58
C LYS A 234 14.31 -9.65 9.07
N PHE A 235 15.32 -9.29 8.28
CA PHE A 235 15.23 -9.24 6.82
C PHE A 235 16.62 -9.48 6.22
N ASN A 236 16.72 -10.40 5.27
CA ASN A 236 18.00 -10.87 4.71
C ASN A 236 18.19 -10.53 3.22
N GLY A 237 17.41 -9.57 2.69
CA GLY A 237 17.40 -9.27 1.26
C GLY A 237 16.38 -10.12 0.50
N ILE A 238 16.62 -10.29 -0.81
CA ILE A 238 15.74 -10.99 -1.73
C ILE A 238 16.39 -12.30 -2.18
N GLU A 239 15.61 -13.37 -2.27
CA GLU A 239 16.07 -14.69 -2.68
C GLU A 239 15.45 -15.04 -4.03
N LYS A 240 16.25 -15.50 -4.99
CA LYS A 240 15.77 -15.86 -6.32
C LYS A 240 15.06 -17.21 -6.25
N ILE A 241 13.81 -17.27 -6.69
CA ILE A 241 13.00 -18.50 -6.71
C ILE A 241 12.95 -19.16 -8.09
N TYR A 242 13.07 -18.38 -9.18
CA TYR A 242 13.31 -18.89 -10.52
C TYR A 242 13.91 -17.81 -11.42
N SER A 243 14.54 -18.23 -12.51
CA SER A 243 15.01 -17.34 -13.58
C SER A 243 14.06 -17.44 -14.77
N ALA A 244 13.78 -16.31 -15.42
CA ALA A 244 13.09 -16.34 -16.70
C ALA A 244 13.93 -17.15 -17.70
N HIS A 245 13.31 -18.11 -18.38
CA HIS A 245 13.98 -18.86 -19.43
C HIS A 245 14.33 -17.92 -20.59
N ARG A 246 15.61 -17.68 -20.82
CA ARG A 246 16.11 -17.19 -22.11
C ARG A 246 16.38 -18.40 -23.01
N ASP A 247 15.33 -19.10 -23.44
CA ASP A 247 15.48 -20.14 -24.46
C ASP A 247 14.81 -19.73 -25.78
N THR A 248 15.66 -19.18 -26.66
CA THR A 248 15.48 -19.32 -28.10
C THR A 248 15.62 -20.80 -28.47
N GLY A 249 14.53 -21.55 -28.32
CA GLY A 249 14.36 -22.86 -28.94
C GLY A 249 14.51 -24.06 -28.01
N HIS A 250 13.36 -24.70 -27.76
CA HIS A 250 13.19 -26.10 -27.34
C HIS A 250 13.54 -26.46 -25.89
N GLY A 251 12.49 -26.63 -25.07
CA GLY A 251 12.51 -27.52 -23.90
C GLY A 251 12.08 -26.86 -22.60
N TYR A 252 10.84 -27.10 -22.18
CA TYR A 252 10.34 -26.71 -20.88
C TYR A 252 11.09 -27.43 -19.75
N GLY A 253 11.89 -26.70 -18.97
CA GLY A 253 12.48 -27.21 -17.74
C GLY A 253 12.79 -26.09 -16.76
N ILE A 254 11.92 -25.86 -15.76
CA ILE A 254 12.21 -24.94 -14.64
C ILE A 254 13.30 -25.58 -13.78
N GLU A 255 14.51 -25.03 -13.80
CA GLU A 255 15.59 -25.46 -12.91
C GLU A 255 15.49 -24.69 -11.59
N ILE A 256 14.87 -25.31 -10.58
CA ILE A 256 14.79 -24.76 -9.22
C ILE A 256 16.12 -25.09 -8.51
N LYS A 257 16.98 -24.09 -8.30
CA LYS A 257 18.17 -24.24 -7.45
C LYS A 257 17.81 -23.89 -6.01
N ILE A 258 17.73 -24.93 -5.17
CA ILE A 258 17.62 -24.81 -3.71
C ILE A 258 19.05 -24.69 -3.15
N LYS A 259 19.33 -23.67 -2.34
CA LYS A 259 20.52 -23.60 -1.48
C LYS A 259 20.11 -23.40 -0.02
#